data_AF-A0A061NM46-F1
#
_entry.id   AF-A0A061NM46-F1
#
_cell.length_a   1.000
_cell.length_b   1.000
_cell.length_c   1.000
_cell.angle_alpha   90.00
_cell.angle_beta   90.00
_cell.angle_gamma   90.00
#
_symmetry.space_group_name_H-M   'P 1'
#
loop_
_entity.id
_entity.type
_entity.pdbx_description
1 polymer ?
#
loop_
_entity_poly.entity_id
_entity_poly.type
_entity_poly.pdbx_seq_one_letter_code
_entity_poly.pdbx_strand_id
1 'polypeptide(L)'
;MGRKMMACVCMLVGMWLPMTGYANDEDIMFQVQPVVSESQVDTHASYFDMELERGEEETVHMLLVNNGAEQIALVMNYHPATTTSQLEVDYSEAGTDQLENLIEYDEHHTLQPFETKEVPITVTMPDDVQEGIILGGMYVEMDLDDEESG
;
A
#
# COMPACT_ATOMS: atom_id res chain seq x y z
N MET A 1 22.69 -53.17 -56.11
CA MET A 1 23.37 -51.87 -56.24
C MET A 1 22.33 -50.78 -55.95
N GLY A 2 22.13 -50.42 -54.68
CA GLY A 2 21.10 -49.48 -54.23
C GLY A 2 21.74 -48.18 -53.75
N ARG A 3 21.35 -47.06 -54.36
CA ARG A 3 21.90 -45.72 -54.14
C ARG A 3 21.66 -45.24 -52.70
N LYS A 4 22.74 -44.82 -52.05
CA LYS A 4 22.74 -44.10 -50.77
C LYS A 4 22.15 -42.71 -50.97
N MET A 5 21.08 -42.37 -50.26
CA MET A 5 20.62 -40.99 -50.13
C MET A 5 21.03 -40.50 -48.74
N MET A 6 22.09 -39.72 -48.71
CA MET A 6 22.63 -39.06 -47.52
C MET A 6 21.77 -37.83 -47.24
N ALA A 7 20.78 -37.97 -46.35
CA ALA A 7 20.08 -36.84 -45.78
C ALA A 7 20.83 -36.43 -44.50
N CYS A 8 21.64 -35.37 -44.61
CA CYS A 8 22.13 -34.65 -43.43
C CYS A 8 20.93 -33.95 -42.78
N VAL A 9 20.30 -34.65 -41.85
CA VAL A 9 19.39 -34.03 -40.88
C VAL A 9 20.29 -33.30 -39.89
N CYS A 10 20.43 -31.99 -40.06
CA CYS A 10 20.97 -31.12 -39.02
C CYS A 10 19.99 -31.16 -37.84
N MET A 11 20.26 -32.06 -36.90
CA MET A 11 19.60 -32.14 -35.61
C MET A 11 20.01 -30.89 -34.82
N LEU A 12 19.25 -29.80 -34.99
CA LEU A 12 19.26 -28.65 -34.07
C LEU A 12 18.61 -29.10 -32.76
N VAL A 13 19.35 -29.90 -31.99
CA VAL A 13 19.04 -30.18 -30.60
C VAL A 13 19.82 -29.19 -29.74
N GLY A 14 19.08 -28.52 -28.87
CA GLY A 14 19.62 -27.72 -27.79
C GLY A 14 19.37 -26.24 -28.01
N MET A 15 18.32 -25.71 -27.37
CA MET A 15 18.46 -25.17 -26.02
C MET A 15 17.19 -24.37 -25.69
N TRP A 16 16.08 -25.06 -25.45
CA TRP A 16 14.99 -24.52 -24.64
C TRP A 16 15.28 -24.89 -23.19
N LEU A 17 16.19 -24.15 -22.56
CA LEU A 17 16.14 -24.05 -21.12
C LEU A 17 14.95 -23.14 -20.80
N PRO A 18 13.93 -23.58 -20.04
CA PRO A 18 13.04 -22.63 -19.43
C PRO A 18 13.92 -21.73 -18.56
N MET A 19 13.97 -20.43 -18.87
CA MET A 19 14.46 -19.45 -17.90
C MET A 19 13.46 -19.49 -16.75
N THR A 20 13.75 -20.29 -15.74
CA THR A 20 13.13 -20.16 -14.43
C THR A 20 13.67 -18.86 -13.86
N GLY A 21 12.93 -17.77 -14.06
CA GLY A 21 13.11 -16.57 -13.25
C GLY A 21 12.68 -16.92 -11.84
N TYR A 22 13.61 -16.87 -10.89
CA TYR A 22 13.24 -16.72 -9.49
C TYR A 22 12.80 -15.27 -9.36
N ALA A 23 11.54 -15.04 -8.99
CA ALA A 23 11.23 -13.80 -8.32
C ALA A 23 12.06 -13.83 -7.04
N ASN A 24 12.99 -12.88 -6.90
CA ASN A 24 13.42 -12.51 -5.56
C ASN A 24 12.16 -11.84 -5.00
N ASP A 25 11.40 -12.56 -4.18
CA ASP A 25 10.58 -11.91 -3.18
C ASP A 25 11.59 -11.10 -2.37
N GLU A 26 11.83 -9.85 -2.75
CA GLU A 26 12.14 -8.87 -1.72
C GLU A 26 10.95 -8.98 -0.77
N ASP A 27 11.17 -9.68 0.34
CA ASP A 27 10.16 -10.09 1.31
C ASP A 27 9.18 -8.94 1.48
N ILE A 28 7.92 -9.10 1.06
CA ILE A 28 6.87 -8.17 1.47
C ILE A 28 6.73 -8.37 2.98
N MET A 29 7.52 -7.62 3.75
CA MET A 29 7.67 -7.81 5.19
C MET A 29 6.36 -7.46 5.91
N PHE A 30 5.55 -6.58 5.32
CA PHE A 30 4.29 -6.15 5.91
C PHE A 30 3.17 -5.92 4.88
N GLN A 31 1.93 -5.97 5.36
CA GLN A 31 0.72 -5.68 4.59
C GLN A 31 -0.15 -4.69 5.38
N VAL A 32 -0.86 -3.82 4.66
CA VAL A 32 -1.87 -2.92 5.20
C VAL A 32 -3.24 -3.31 4.61
N GLN A 33 -4.27 -3.41 5.45
CA GLN A 33 -5.63 -3.72 5.03
C GLN A 33 -6.65 -2.81 5.73
N PRO A 34 -7.63 -2.24 5.03
CA PRO A 34 -8.74 -1.57 5.69
C PRO A 34 -9.64 -2.60 6.39
N VAL A 35 -10.19 -2.23 7.53
CA VAL A 35 -11.31 -2.93 8.18
C VAL A 35 -12.59 -2.23 7.74
N VAL A 36 -13.54 -2.99 7.21
CA VAL A 36 -14.83 -2.45 6.74
C VAL A 36 -15.57 -1.77 7.89
N SER A 37 -15.86 -0.48 7.77
CA SER A 37 -16.68 0.29 8.71
C SER A 37 -18.16 0.31 8.31
N GLU A 38 -19.04 0.80 9.19
CA GLU A 38 -20.49 0.83 8.93
C GLU A 38 -20.92 1.89 7.89
N SER A 39 -20.17 2.99 7.76
CA SER A 39 -20.45 4.09 6.82
C SER A 39 -19.88 3.85 5.41
N GLN A 40 -19.17 2.74 5.22
CA GLN A 40 -18.48 2.41 3.98
C GLN A 40 -19.48 2.19 2.84
N VAL A 41 -19.38 3.01 1.79
CA VAL A 41 -20.22 2.93 0.59
C VAL A 41 -19.88 1.68 -0.23
N ASP A 42 -18.59 1.35 -0.39
CA ASP A 42 -18.12 0.11 -1.02
C ASP A 42 -17.41 -0.82 -0.03
N THR A 43 -18.15 -1.82 0.47
CA THR A 43 -17.64 -2.83 1.43
C THR A 43 -16.59 -3.79 0.88
N HIS A 44 -16.30 -3.76 -0.43
CA HIS A 44 -15.28 -4.60 -1.07
C HIS A 44 -14.04 -3.82 -1.53
N ALA A 45 -14.02 -2.51 -1.31
CA ALA A 45 -12.91 -1.65 -1.66
C ALA A 45 -11.68 -1.94 -0.79
N SER A 46 -10.49 -1.81 -1.39
CA SER A 46 -9.21 -1.78 -0.68
C SER A 46 -8.87 -0.39 -0.13
N TYR A 47 -9.88 0.48 0.03
CA TYR A 47 -9.79 1.87 0.46
C TYR A 47 -11.07 2.24 1.24
N PHE A 48 -11.00 3.32 2.01
CA PHE A 48 -12.17 3.88 2.71
C PHE A 48 -12.96 4.80 1.77
N ASP A 49 -14.27 4.57 1.68
CA ASP A 49 -15.25 5.38 0.93
C ASP A 49 -16.40 5.68 1.90
N MET A 50 -16.27 6.78 2.64
CA MET A 50 -17.14 7.11 3.77
C MET A 50 -18.12 8.21 3.38
N GLU A 51 -19.40 8.02 3.68
CA GLU A 51 -20.41 9.07 3.59
C GLU A 51 -20.67 9.66 4.98
N LEU A 52 -20.04 10.80 5.29
CA LEU A 52 -20.15 11.49 6.58
C LEU A 52 -20.99 12.77 6.47
N GLU A 53 -21.81 13.03 7.49
CA GLU A 53 -22.47 14.30 7.68
C GLU A 53 -21.49 15.39 8.15
N ARG A 54 -21.89 16.65 7.99
CA ARG A 54 -21.11 17.81 8.46
C ARG A 54 -20.84 17.71 9.97
N GLY A 55 -19.58 17.86 10.36
CA GLY A 55 -19.17 17.81 11.77
C GLY A 55 -19.22 16.39 12.36
N GLU A 56 -19.52 15.37 11.56
CA GLU A 56 -19.48 13.98 11.99
C GLU A 56 -18.02 13.52 12.12
N GLU A 57 -17.80 12.68 13.12
CA GLU A 57 -16.52 12.04 13.40
C GLU A 57 -16.72 10.53 13.31
N GLU A 58 -15.83 9.85 12.60
CA GLU A 58 -15.82 8.39 12.51
C GLU A 58 -14.42 7.85 12.75
N THR A 59 -14.33 6.79 13.57
CA THR A 59 -13.10 6.01 13.71
C THR A 59 -13.16 4.76 12.82
N VAL A 60 -12.35 4.76 11.78
CA VAL A 60 -12.09 3.57 10.96
C VAL A 60 -10.86 2.82 11.48
N HIS A 61 -10.70 1.56 11.06
CA HIS A 61 -9.62 0.72 11.55
C HIS A 61 -8.83 0.14 10.38
N MET A 62 -7.50 0.06 10.52
CA MET A 62 -6.62 -0.64 9.58
C MET A 62 -5.91 -1.78 10.28
N LEU A 63 -5.67 -2.86 9.55
CA LEU A 63 -4.79 -3.94 9.98
C LEU A 63 -3.40 -3.72 9.40
N LEU A 64 -2.42 -3.58 10.28
CA LEU A 64 -1.01 -3.68 9.97
C LEU A 64 -0.58 -5.13 10.25
N VAL A 65 -0.07 -5.82 9.23
CA VAL A 65 0.30 -7.24 9.34
C VAL A 65 1.79 -7.36 9.07
N ASN A 66 2.55 -7.84 10.05
CA ASN A 66 3.92 -8.30 9.84
C ASN A 66 3.88 -9.76 9.39
N ASN A 67 4.31 -10.06 8.17
CA ASN A 67 4.38 -11.44 7.66
C ASN A 67 5.75 -12.07 7.88
N GLY A 68 6.71 -11.30 8.40
CA GLY A 68 8.09 -11.71 8.63
C GLY A 68 8.33 -12.38 9.98
N ALA A 69 9.49 -13.02 10.07
CA ALA A 69 10.00 -13.66 11.29
C ALA A 69 10.76 -12.70 12.22
N GLU A 70 10.95 -11.45 11.80
CA GLU A 70 11.64 -10.40 12.55
C GLU A 70 10.66 -9.32 13.00
N GLN A 71 11.02 -8.58 14.04
CA GLN A 71 10.26 -7.42 14.47
C GLN A 71 10.45 -6.28 13.46
N ILE A 72 9.38 -5.55 13.17
CA ILE A 72 9.42 -4.38 12.30
C ILE A 72 8.90 -3.14 13.04
N ALA A 73 9.43 -1.99 12.67
CA ALA A 73 8.89 -0.69 13.01
C ALA A 73 8.30 -0.05 11.75
N LEU A 74 7.14 0.57 11.88
CA LEU A 74 6.39 1.21 10.80
C LEU A 74 6.09 2.66 11.19
N VAL A 75 6.16 3.56 10.21
CA VAL A 75 5.72 4.95 10.32
C VAL A 75 4.53 5.16 9.39
N MET A 76 3.50 5.82 9.90
CA MET A 76 2.28 6.18 9.17
C MET A 76 2.26 7.69 8.91
N ASN A 77 1.96 8.11 7.69
CA ASN A 77 1.86 9.51 7.29
C ASN A 77 0.60 9.75 6.47
N TYR A 78 -0.12 10.83 6.73
CA TYR A 78 -1.26 11.23 5.91
C TYR A 78 -0.82 12.13 4.74
N HIS A 79 -1.22 11.75 3.53
CA HIS A 79 -0.93 12.44 2.29
C HIS A 79 -2.25 12.91 1.64
N PRO A 80 -2.62 14.20 1.78
CA PRO A 80 -3.82 14.73 1.13
C PRO A 80 -3.63 14.79 -0.38
N ALA A 81 -4.70 14.53 -1.12
CA ALA A 81 -4.69 14.70 -2.56
C ALA A 81 -4.58 16.18 -2.92
N THR A 82 -3.62 16.53 -3.78
CA THR A 82 -3.49 17.86 -4.37
C THR A 82 -3.62 17.78 -5.88
N THR A 83 -3.90 18.90 -6.54
CA THR A 83 -3.92 18.95 -8.02
C THR A 83 -2.72 19.73 -8.50
N THR A 84 -1.89 19.11 -9.34
CA THR A 84 -0.72 19.76 -9.95
C THR A 84 -1.14 20.80 -10.98
N SER A 85 -0.21 21.67 -11.39
CA SER A 85 -0.46 22.64 -12.46
C SER A 85 -0.79 22.00 -13.82
N GLN A 86 -0.49 20.71 -13.96
CA GLN A 86 -0.75 19.88 -15.13
C GLN A 86 -2.10 19.14 -15.05
N LEU A 87 -2.91 19.40 -14.02
CA LEU A 87 -4.23 18.80 -13.79
C LEU A 87 -4.19 17.31 -13.45
N GLU A 88 -3.07 16.83 -12.94
CA GLU A 88 -2.93 15.49 -12.37
C GLU A 88 -3.18 15.54 -10.86
N VAL A 89 -3.75 14.47 -10.30
CA VAL A 89 -3.89 14.32 -8.85
C VAL A 89 -2.57 13.79 -8.29
N ASP A 90 -2.07 14.44 -7.24
CA ASP A 90 -0.78 14.18 -6.63
C ASP A 90 -0.94 13.89 -5.13
N TYR A 91 -0.17 12.90 -4.66
CA TYR A 91 -0.14 12.39 -3.30
C TYR A 91 1.32 12.28 -2.77
N SER A 92 2.30 12.91 -3.43
CA SER A 92 3.72 12.74 -3.07
C SER A 92 4.10 13.41 -1.76
N GLU A 93 3.42 14.48 -1.40
CA GLU A 93 3.74 15.28 -0.22
C GLU A 93 2.87 14.85 0.97
N ALA A 94 3.51 14.82 2.15
CA ALA A 94 2.78 14.79 3.41
C ALA A 94 1.88 16.03 3.53
N GLY A 95 0.85 15.92 4.34
CA GLY A 95 -0.13 16.98 4.48
C GLY A 95 0.44 18.30 4.99
N THR A 96 -0.39 19.34 4.82
CA THR A 96 -0.18 20.62 5.49
C THR A 96 -1.34 20.82 6.47
N ASP A 97 -1.08 21.57 7.54
CA ASP A 97 -1.91 21.70 8.75
C ASP A 97 -3.43 21.58 8.55
N GLN A 98 -4.01 22.17 7.51
CA GLN A 98 -5.48 22.24 7.37
C GLN A 98 -6.16 20.90 7.09
N LEU A 99 -5.54 20.00 6.32
CA LEU A 99 -6.13 18.69 5.99
C LEU A 99 -5.65 17.58 6.92
N GLU A 100 -4.45 17.70 7.48
CA GLU A 100 -3.96 16.80 8.54
C GLU A 100 -4.83 16.90 9.79
N ASN A 101 -5.29 18.10 10.15
CA ASN A 101 -6.17 18.31 11.30
C ASN A 101 -7.54 17.60 11.19
N LEU A 102 -7.87 17.02 10.03
CA LEU A 102 -9.10 16.23 9.84
C LEU A 102 -8.90 14.75 10.16
N ILE A 103 -7.66 14.30 10.35
CA ILE A 103 -7.34 12.90 10.59
C ILE A 103 -6.41 12.77 11.78
N GLU A 104 -6.84 12.02 12.78
CA GLU A 104 -6.05 11.70 13.97
C GLU A 104 -5.63 10.23 13.95
N TYR A 105 -4.33 9.97 14.12
CA TYR A 105 -3.76 8.63 14.13
C TYR A 105 -2.44 8.60 14.92
N ASP A 106 -2.05 7.40 15.37
CA ASP A 106 -0.73 7.16 15.94
C ASP A 106 0.29 6.94 14.81
N GLU A 107 1.35 7.75 14.76
CA GLU A 107 2.33 7.72 13.67
C GLU A 107 3.23 6.48 13.72
N HIS A 108 3.70 6.07 14.91
CA HIS A 108 4.69 5.00 15.05
C HIS A 108 4.09 3.69 15.54
N HIS A 109 4.46 2.59 14.90
CA HIS A 109 3.98 1.26 15.25
C HIS A 109 5.09 0.20 15.18
N THR A 110 5.30 -0.51 16.28
CA THR A 110 6.15 -1.70 16.31
C THR A 110 5.29 -2.95 16.27
N LEU A 111 5.63 -3.89 15.38
CA LEU A 111 4.97 -5.18 15.23
C LEU A 111 5.98 -6.32 15.47
N GLN A 112 5.62 -7.24 16.35
CA GLN A 112 6.35 -8.49 16.58
C GLN A 112 6.28 -9.41 15.34
N PRO A 113 7.17 -10.42 15.25
CA PRO A 113 7.08 -11.43 14.19
C PRO A 113 5.67 -12.02 14.07
N PHE A 114 5.15 -12.06 12.85
CA PHE A 114 3.82 -12.60 12.52
C PHE A 114 2.64 -11.90 13.24
N GLU A 115 2.84 -10.69 13.77
CA GLU A 115 1.78 -9.93 14.45
C GLU A 115 0.82 -9.28 13.43
N THR A 116 -0.48 -9.32 13.75
CA THR A 116 -1.49 -8.45 13.14
C THR A 116 -1.95 -7.46 14.20
N LYS A 117 -1.76 -6.17 13.93
CA LYS A 117 -2.15 -5.07 14.80
C LYS A 117 -3.25 -4.26 14.13
N GLU A 118 -4.37 -4.13 14.82
CA GLU A 118 -5.45 -3.23 14.41
C GLU A 118 -5.18 -1.84 14.98
N VAL A 119 -5.20 -0.82 14.11
CA VAL A 119 -4.90 0.57 14.46
C VAL A 119 -6.09 1.47 14.11
N PRO A 120 -6.54 2.34 15.03
CA PRO A 120 -7.63 3.27 14.78
C PRO A 120 -7.13 4.51 14.02
N ILE A 121 -7.98 5.02 13.13
CA ILE A 121 -7.83 6.33 12.50
C ILE A 121 -9.15 7.06 12.67
N THR A 122 -9.12 8.22 13.33
CA THR A 122 -10.30 9.06 13.49
C THR A 122 -10.32 10.11 12.38
N VAL A 123 -11.44 10.20 11.68
CA VAL A 123 -11.67 11.15 10.59
C VAL A 123 -12.79 12.09 11.00
N THR A 124 -12.54 13.39 10.89
CA THR A 124 -13.47 14.45 11.28
C THR A 124 -13.89 15.26 10.06
N MET A 125 -15.18 15.22 9.73
CA MET A 125 -15.74 16.01 8.64
C MET A 125 -15.84 17.50 9.03
N PRO A 126 -15.34 18.46 8.24
CA PRO A 126 -15.40 19.87 8.59
C PRO A 126 -16.83 20.40 8.71
N ASP A 127 -17.02 21.43 9.54
CA ASP A 127 -18.30 22.15 9.63
C ASP A 127 -18.59 22.99 8.37
N ASP A 128 -17.57 23.56 7.73
CA ASP A 128 -17.73 24.42 6.56
C ASP A 128 -17.44 23.65 5.26
N VAL A 129 -18.28 22.65 4.98
CA VAL A 129 -18.17 21.82 3.78
C VAL A 129 -18.95 22.41 2.60
N GLN A 130 -18.22 22.59 1.49
CA GLN A 130 -18.79 22.74 0.14
C GLN A 130 -19.12 21.36 -0.43
N GLU A 131 -20.08 21.29 -1.36
CA GLU A 131 -20.43 20.03 -2.03
C GLU A 131 -19.22 19.49 -2.80
N GLY A 132 -18.75 18.28 -2.46
CA GLY A 132 -17.53 17.71 -3.02
C GLY A 132 -17.07 16.44 -2.30
N ILE A 133 -15.84 16.02 -2.61
CA ILE A 133 -15.17 14.84 -2.03
C ILE A 133 -13.80 15.28 -1.53
N ILE A 134 -13.44 14.89 -0.30
CA ILE A 134 -12.08 15.02 0.23
C ILE A 134 -11.34 13.73 -0.10
N LEU A 135 -10.20 13.85 -0.77
CA LEU A 135 -9.36 12.71 -1.15
C LEU A 135 -8.01 12.81 -0.45
N GLY A 136 -7.47 11.65 -0.04
CA GLY A 136 -6.17 11.51 0.58
C GLY A 136 -5.79 10.04 0.72
N GLY A 137 -4.62 9.78 1.28
CA GLY A 137 -4.14 8.43 1.53
C GLY A 137 -3.26 8.35 2.78
N MET A 138 -3.33 7.22 3.47
CA MET A 138 -2.36 6.86 4.49
C MET A 138 -1.18 6.17 3.83
N TYR A 139 0.00 6.74 3.98
CA TYR A 139 1.26 6.15 3.58
C TYR A 139 1.87 5.41 4.76
N VAL A 140 2.32 4.17 4.54
CA VAL A 140 2.92 3.35 5.59
C VAL A 140 4.24 2.81 5.09
N GLU A 141 5.30 3.06 5.82
CA GLU A 141 6.66 2.63 5.47
C GLU A 141 7.38 2.00 6.66
N MET A 142 8.41 1.22 6.38
CA MET A 142 9.28 0.70 7.44
C MET A 142 10.18 1.81 7.97
N ASP A 143 10.22 1.93 9.29
CA ASP A 143 11.15 2.81 10.00
C ASP A 143 12.54 2.13 10.01
N LEU A 144 13.24 2.24 8.89
CA LEU A 144 14.60 1.74 8.76
C LEU A 144 15.54 2.78 9.37
N ASP A 145 15.84 2.65 10.65
CA ASP A 145 16.99 3.34 11.24
C ASP A 145 18.23 3.01 10.37
N ASP A 146 18.88 4.05 9.83
CA ASP A 146 20.03 3.94 8.92
C ASP A 146 21.12 2.98 9.48
N GLU A 147 21.15 1.74 8.99
CA GLU A 147 22.35 0.89 9.03
C GLU A 147 23.41 1.34 7.99
N GLU A 148 23.54 2.65 7.74
CA GLU A 148 24.72 3.26 7.09
C GLU A 148 25.55 4.06 8.11
N SER A 149 26.04 3.37 9.13
CA SER A 149 27.21 3.80 9.89
C SER A 149 28.06 2.59 10.29
N GLY A 150 28.93 2.16 9.39
CA GLY A 150 29.98 1.17 9.60
C GLY A 150 31.19 1.43 8.70
#